data_AF-A0A4Q4YV30-F1
#
_entry.id   AF-A0A4Q4YV30-F1
#
_cell.length_a   1.000
_cell.length_b   1.000
_cell.length_c   1.000
_cell.angle_alpha   90.00
_cell.angle_beta   90.00
_cell.angle_gamma   90.00
#
_symmetry.space_group_name_H-M   'P 1'
#
loop_
_entity.id
_entity.type
_entity.pdbx_description
1 polymer ?
#
loop_
_entity_poly.entity_id
_entity_poly.type
_entity_poly.pdbx_seq_one_letter_code
_entity_poly.pdbx_strand_id
1 'polypeptide(L)' 'MCHHKAPHRSWECDSKHKHLYADKPIRVPETYNDDYTNRAKDAKVAKMRVAEDMTYRDLGLVQPDGGDWVASE' A
#
# COMPACT_ATOMS: atom_id res chain seq x y z
N MET A 1 14.35 -1.71 -24.23
CA MET A 1 13.67 -2.39 -23.11
C MET A 1 12.87 -1.37 -22.33
N CYS A 2 11.65 -1.71 -21.88
CA CYS A 2 10.76 -0.79 -21.16
C CYS A 2 10.64 -1.23 -19.69
N HIS A 3 11.02 -0.37 -18.75
CA HIS A 3 10.98 -0.66 -17.31
C HIS A 3 9.92 0.21 -16.66
N HIS A 4 8.81 -0.39 -16.26
CA HIS A 4 7.73 0.32 -15.57
C HIS A 4 8.03 0.46 -14.08
N LYS A 5 7.77 1.64 -13.51
CA LYS A 5 7.82 1.88 -12.06
C LYS A 5 6.66 1.20 -11.32
N ALA A 6 5.49 1.09 -11.96
CA ALA A 6 4.35 0.40 -11.40
C ALA A 6 4.61 -1.13 -11.36
N PRO A 7 4.20 -1.86 -10.31
CA PRO A 7 3.43 -1.46 -9.13
C PRO A 7 4.30 -1.29 -7.88
N HIS A 8 5.52 -0.74 -8.01
CA HIS A 8 6.39 -0.52 -6.86
C HIS A 8 5.84 0.63 -5.99
N ARG A 9 5.89 0.48 -4.66
CA ARG A 9 5.55 1.50 -3.62
C ARG A 9 5.94 2.92 -4.07
N SER A 10 5.08 3.93 -3.93
CA SER A 10 3.94 4.06 -3.02
C SER A 10 2.53 3.84 -3.61
N TRP A 11 2.43 3.19 -4.77
CA TRP A 11 1.15 2.75 -5.37
C TRP A 11 0.17 3.87 -5.75
N GLU A 12 0.68 5.04 -6.14
CA GLU A 12 -0.14 6.06 -6.78
C GLU A 12 -0.75 5.52 -8.10
N CYS A 13 -2.06 5.71 -8.27
CA CYS A 13 -2.79 5.25 -9.46
C CYS A 13 -3.35 6.42 -10.27
N ASP A 14 -3.42 6.23 -11.59
CA ASP A 14 -4.10 7.14 -12.51
C ASP A 14 -5.59 7.28 -12.15
N SER A 15 -6.14 8.49 -12.28
CA SER A 15 -7.53 8.81 -11.93
C SER A 15 -8.55 7.86 -12.55
N LYS A 16 -8.32 7.33 -13.76
CA LYS A 16 -9.23 6.36 -14.40
C LYS A 16 -9.30 5.02 -13.68
N HIS A 17 -8.33 4.68 -12.82
CA HIS A 17 -8.27 3.40 -12.12
C HIS A 17 -8.74 3.45 -10.66
N LYS A 18 -9.07 4.65 -10.14
CA LYS A 18 -9.48 4.85 -8.73
C LYS A 18 -10.68 4.00 -8.30
N HIS A 19 -11.52 3.57 -9.24
CA HIS A 19 -12.74 2.80 -8.98
C HIS A 19 -12.54 1.28 -8.95
N LEU A 20 -11.38 0.75 -9.38
CA LEU A 20 -11.22 -0.68 -9.70
C LEU A 20 -11.42 -1.65 -8.52
N TYR A 21 -11.42 -1.17 -7.28
CA TYR A 21 -11.57 -1.99 -6.08
C TYR A 21 -12.50 -1.36 -5.03
N ALA A 22 -13.32 -0.37 -5.42
CA ALA A 22 -14.18 0.36 -4.49
C ALA A 22 -15.44 -0.43 -4.07
N ASP A 23 -15.87 -1.39 -4.90
CA ASP A 23 -17.14 -2.12 -4.75
C ASP A 23 -16.97 -3.52 -4.17
N LYS A 24 -15.73 -4.00 -4.00
CA LYS A 24 -15.43 -5.39 -3.61
C LYS A 24 -14.43 -5.46 -2.47
N PRO A 25 -14.66 -6.33 -1.48
CA PRO A 25 -13.68 -6.57 -0.44
C PRO A 25 -12.45 -7.28 -1.00
N ILE A 26 -11.25 -6.82 -0.60
CA ILE A 26 -9.99 -7.51 -0.90
C ILE A 26 -9.83 -8.68 0.08
N ARG A 27 -9.66 -9.90 -0.44
CA ARG A 27 -9.42 -11.07 0.40
C ARG A 27 -8.08 -10.94 1.12
N VAL A 28 -8.14 -10.99 2.44
CA VAL A 28 -6.96 -11.00 3.31
C VAL A 28 -6.42 -12.43 3.43
N PRO A 29 -5.09 -12.65 3.41
CA PRO A 29 -4.52 -13.98 3.59
C PRO A 29 -4.72 -14.49 5.03
N GLU A 30 -4.77 -15.81 5.20
CA GLU A 30 -4.96 -16.45 6.52
C GLU A 30 -3.88 -16.07 7.54
N THR A 31 -2.66 -15.78 7.07
CA THR A 31 -1.51 -15.39 7.89
C THR A 31 -1.39 -13.88 8.11
N TYR A 32 -2.43 -13.08 7.80
CA TYR A 32 -2.35 -11.63 7.95
C TYR A 32 -2.09 -11.19 9.40
N ASN A 33 -2.67 -11.91 10.35
CA ASN A 33 -2.51 -11.68 11.79
C ASN A 33 -1.55 -12.69 12.43
N ASP A 34 -0.56 -13.20 11.69
CA ASP A 34 0.44 -14.13 12.25
C ASP A 34 1.18 -13.48 13.45
N ASP A 35 1.24 -14.19 14.57
CA ASP A 35 1.90 -13.74 15.80
C ASP A 35 3.39 -14.12 15.86
N TYR A 36 3.85 -14.89 14.87
CA TYR A 36 5.21 -15.37 14.69
C TYR A 36 5.74 -16.22 15.86
N THR A 37 4.87 -16.79 16.70
CA THR A 37 5.27 -17.61 17.87
C THR A 37 6.10 -18.84 17.51
N ASN A 38 5.92 -19.38 16.30
CA ASN A 38 6.64 -20.55 15.77
C ASN A 38 7.72 -20.19 14.72
N ARG A 39 8.07 -18.90 14.57
CA ARG A 39 9.03 -18.41 13.58
C ARG A 39 10.32 -17.91 14.23
N ALA A 40 11.33 -17.67 13.40
CA ALA A 40 12.55 -17.01 13.84
C ALA A 40 12.26 -15.58 14.35
N LYS A 41 13.06 -15.13 15.31
CA LYS A 41 12.93 -13.79 15.92
C LYS A 41 12.93 -12.67 14.88
N ASP A 42 13.65 -12.84 13.78
CA ASP A 42 13.78 -11.86 12.70
C ASP A 42 12.43 -11.54 12.04
N ALA A 43 11.54 -12.53 11.90
CA ALA A 43 10.20 -12.31 11.36
C ALA A 43 9.37 -11.37 12.24
N LYS A 44 9.57 -11.42 13.56
CA LYS A 44 8.87 -10.56 14.52
C LYS A 44 9.41 -9.13 14.53
N VAL A 45 10.70 -8.92 14.28
CA VAL A 45 11.31 -7.57 14.33
C VAL A 45 11.34 -6.84 12.98
N ALA A 46 11.01 -7.53 11.89
CA ALA A 46 10.91 -6.92 10.56
C ALA A 46 9.91 -5.74 10.55
N LYS A 47 10.27 -4.68 9.81
CA LYS A 47 9.47 -3.46 9.61
C LYS A 47 8.95 -3.39 8.18
N MET A 48 7.86 -4.08 7.94
CA MET A 48 7.23 -4.19 6.61
C MET A 48 5.75 -4.62 6.68
N ARG A 49 5.08 -4.48 7.83
CA ARG A 49 3.69 -4.86 8.03
C ARG A 49 2.74 -3.82 7.43
N VAL A 50 1.66 -4.30 6.84
CA VAL A 50 0.60 -3.43 6.28
C VAL A 50 -0.08 -2.60 7.38
N ALA A 51 -0.29 -3.17 8.57
CA ALA A 51 -0.98 -2.48 9.66
C ALA A 51 -0.09 -1.47 10.42
N GLU A 52 1.23 -1.67 10.44
CA GLU A 52 2.14 -0.93 11.33
C GLU A 52 3.16 -0.06 10.57
N ASP A 53 3.62 -0.50 9.39
CA ASP A 53 4.78 0.09 8.70
C ASP A 53 4.40 0.82 7.38
N MET A 54 3.10 1.07 7.17
CA MET A 54 2.60 1.91 6.09
C MET A 54 2.76 3.38 6.44
N THR A 55 3.14 4.20 5.46
CA THR A 55 3.21 5.65 5.62
C THR A 55 1.92 6.29 5.09
N TYR A 56 1.64 7.53 5.51
CA TYR A 56 0.50 8.29 4.98
C TYR A 56 0.56 8.45 3.45
N ARG A 57 1.76 8.49 2.86
CA ARG A 57 1.92 8.54 1.42
C ARG A 57 1.46 7.26 0.73
N ASP A 58 1.74 6.10 1.32
CA ASP A 58 1.31 4.81 0.77
C ASP A 58 -0.21 4.62 0.87
N LEU A 59 -0.84 5.30 1.84
CA LEU A 59 -2.29 5.31 2.03
C LEU A 59 -3.00 6.37 1.18
N GLY A 60 -2.26 7.18 0.41
CA GLY A 60 -2.83 8.31 -0.35
C GLY A 60 -3.43 9.39 0.56
N LEU A 61 -3.03 9.46 1.82
CA LEU A 61 -3.52 10.43 2.81
C LEU A 61 -2.69 11.72 2.84
N VAL A 62 -1.53 11.73 2.17
CA VAL A 62 -0.72 12.94 1.97
C VAL A 62 -1.07 13.52 0.61
N GLN A 63 -1.58 14.75 0.59
CA GLN A 63 -1.62 15.53 -0.65
C GLN A 63 -0.19 16.01 -0.98
N PRO A 64 0.26 15.94 -2.24
CA PRO A 64 1.47 16.63 -2.68
C PRO A 64 1.35 18.14 -2.41
N ASP A 65 2.48 18.82 -2.20
CA ASP A 65 2.49 20.28 -2.14
C ASP A 65 2.07 20.85 -3.51
N GLY A 66 0.85 21.40 -3.57
CA GLY A 66 0.18 21.89 -4.77
C GLY A 66 -1.27 21.44 -4.73
N GLY A 67 -2.21 22.38 -4.56
CA GLY A 67 -3.61 22.11 -4.20
C GLY A 67 -4.41 21.18 -5.12
N ASP A 68 -5.71 21.05 -4.88
CA ASP A 68 -6.64 20.00 -5.36
C ASP A 68 -6.48 19.50 -6.81
N TRP A 69 -5.96 20.31 -7.72
CA TRP A 69 -5.64 19.95 -9.11
C TRP A 69 -4.57 18.86 -9.24
N VAL A 70 -3.60 18.79 -8.32
CA VAL A 70 -2.53 17.77 -8.33
C VAL A 70 -3.04 16.39 -7.90
N ALA A 71 -4.18 16.34 -7.17
CA ALA A 71 -4.85 15.09 -6.80
C ALA A 71 -5.78 14.55 -7.90
N SER A 72 -6.01 15.34 -8.97
CA SER A 72 -7.01 15.07 -10.01
C SER A 72 -6.45 14.61 -11.36
N GLU A 73 -5.13 14.53 -11.52
CA GLU A 73 -4.47 13.90 -12.68
C GLU A 73 -4.08 12.45 -12.36
#